data_AF-A0A1H0RFR3-F1
#
_entry.id   AF-A0A1H0RFR3-F1
#
_cell.length_a   1.000
_cell.length_b   1.000
_cell.length_c   1.000
_cell.angle_alpha   90.00
_cell.angle_beta   90.00
_cell.angle_gamma   90.00
#
_symmetry.space_group_name_H-M   'P 1'
#
loop_
_entity.id
_entity.type
_entity.pdbx_description
1 polymer ?
#
loop_
_entity_poly.entity_id
_entity_poly.type
_entity_poly.pdbx_seq_one_letter_code
_entity_poly.pdbx_strand_id
1 'polypeptide(L)'
;MMQSLVFDAEDCGGTFPMWAEGNTSSNIMPGDGASIIVAQSNAFGAAGFDRQKARKIMLDTAFGRATRCRTTTNLPGLTGYIELGYLAKGGGEYQATSTNMEYASTDFAVSRYASGIAATDPQIVAGAAADEPKTLMKRSGNWANLFNPNWRSVAGQPYPQLQPRNKDGTWGPYLPVSTWDNDYREGNAEQYTFMVPHDIRGMLARLVIDTDKNKGTEKDGIARLDEFTKNLNGGWSYQPARMWIGNEPGFLTPWLYNWTSQPYKTQALVRRIVDEQFAVSPSGLPGNDDEGAMSGVYIWGALGLYPEIPAVPGFALHSPIFPEARIKLGNGKIVTITADKTPLK
;
A
#
# COMPACT_ATOMS: atom_id res chain seq x y z
N MET A 1 10.58 -18.98 1.96
CA MET A 1 9.43 -18.13 1.59
C MET A 1 9.44 -17.77 0.10
N MET A 2 10.33 -16.91 -0.41
CA MET A 2 10.27 -16.49 -1.83
C MET A 2 10.34 -17.65 -2.83
N GLN A 3 11.26 -18.60 -2.62
CA GLN A 3 11.33 -19.79 -3.47
C GLN A 3 10.06 -20.66 -3.37
N SER A 4 9.41 -20.69 -2.20
CA SER A 4 8.14 -21.40 -2.01
C SER A 4 7.02 -20.74 -2.82
N LEU A 5 6.96 -19.40 -2.88
CA LEU A 5 6.01 -18.68 -3.74
C LEU A 5 6.24 -18.99 -5.22
N VAL A 6 7.51 -19.07 -5.66
CA VAL A 6 7.85 -19.46 -7.03
C VAL A 6 7.33 -20.86 -7.34
N PHE A 7 7.59 -21.84 -6.47
CA PHE A 7 7.08 -23.20 -6.67
C PHE A 7 5.56 -23.27 -6.65
N ASP A 8 4.90 -22.59 -5.70
CA ASP A 8 3.44 -22.60 -5.63
C ASP A 8 2.81 -21.95 -6.88
N ALA A 9 3.39 -20.87 -7.40
CA ALA A 9 2.95 -20.28 -8.64
C ALA A 9 3.08 -21.23 -9.85
N GLU A 10 4.17 -22.00 -9.93
CA GLU A 10 4.33 -23.01 -10.99
C GLU A 10 3.26 -24.10 -10.92
N ASP A 11 2.97 -24.56 -9.70
CA ASP A 11 1.98 -25.62 -9.48
C ASP A 11 0.54 -25.11 -9.61
N CYS A 12 0.28 -23.84 -9.30
CA CYS A 12 -1.09 -23.33 -9.22
C CYS A 12 -1.63 -22.68 -10.50
N GLY A 13 -0.78 -22.34 -11.47
CA GLY A 13 -1.24 -21.81 -12.77
C GLY A 13 -0.48 -20.60 -13.33
N GLY A 14 0.71 -20.32 -12.82
CA GLY A 14 1.63 -19.31 -13.37
C GLY A 14 1.50 -17.91 -12.76
N THR A 15 0.87 -17.79 -11.59
CA THR A 15 0.73 -16.53 -10.84
C THR A 15 0.87 -16.82 -9.35
N PHE A 16 1.35 -15.88 -8.54
CA PHE A 16 1.51 -16.11 -7.10
C PHE A 16 0.15 -16.28 -6.39
N PRO A 17 0.02 -17.08 -5.32
CA PRO A 17 -1.23 -17.12 -4.56
C PRO A 17 -1.54 -15.75 -3.91
N MET A 18 -2.82 -15.39 -3.77
CA MET A 18 -3.20 -14.16 -3.03
C MET A 18 -3.14 -14.39 -1.53
N TRP A 19 -3.85 -15.41 -1.06
CA TRP A 19 -3.94 -15.76 0.36
C TRP A 19 -3.85 -17.28 0.49
N ALA A 20 -2.65 -17.78 0.79
CA ALA A 20 -2.35 -19.20 0.74
C ALA A 20 -2.65 -19.88 2.09
N GLU A 21 -3.60 -20.80 2.09
CA GLU A 21 -3.98 -21.63 3.24
C GLU A 21 -3.72 -23.10 2.93
N GLY A 22 -2.66 -23.66 3.52
CA GLY A 22 -2.22 -25.02 3.24
C GLY A 22 -1.84 -25.19 1.76
N ASN A 23 -2.62 -25.98 1.02
CA ASN A 23 -2.44 -26.21 -0.42
C ASN A 23 -3.51 -25.51 -1.28
N THR A 24 -4.21 -24.53 -0.72
CA THR A 24 -5.24 -23.74 -1.41
C THR A 24 -4.87 -22.26 -1.42
N SER A 25 -5.44 -21.51 -2.36
CA SER A 25 -5.44 -20.04 -2.31
C SER A 25 -6.87 -19.57 -2.17
N SER A 26 -7.21 -18.89 -1.09
CA SER A 26 -8.52 -18.26 -0.94
C SER A 26 -8.59 -16.97 -1.78
N ASN A 27 -9.80 -16.53 -2.09
CA ASN A 27 -10.08 -15.28 -2.82
C ASN A 27 -10.40 -14.13 -1.84
N ILE A 28 -9.70 -14.12 -0.71
CA ILE A 28 -9.92 -13.14 0.37
C ILE A 28 -8.86 -12.05 0.24
N MET A 29 -9.31 -10.81 0.42
CA MET A 29 -8.57 -9.56 0.21
C MET A 29 -8.17 -9.32 -1.26
N PRO A 30 -8.08 -8.04 -1.68
CA PRO A 30 -7.72 -7.68 -3.04
C PRO A 30 -6.20 -7.63 -3.26
N GLY A 31 -5.81 -7.21 -4.47
CA GLY A 31 -4.42 -6.90 -4.80
C GLY A 31 -3.56 -8.10 -5.15
N ASP A 32 -2.24 -7.87 -5.19
CA ASP A 32 -1.21 -8.89 -5.36
C ASP A 32 -0.05 -8.57 -4.41
N GLY A 33 -0.28 -8.86 -3.13
CA GLY A 33 0.69 -8.68 -2.06
C GLY A 33 1.89 -9.63 -2.18
N ALA A 34 1.71 -10.80 -2.82
CA ALA A 34 2.77 -11.76 -3.06
C ALA A 34 3.86 -11.19 -4.00
N SER A 35 3.47 -10.53 -5.08
CA SER A 35 4.41 -9.79 -5.94
C SER A 35 5.14 -8.69 -5.19
N ILE A 36 4.45 -7.97 -4.28
CA ILE A 36 5.06 -6.91 -3.46
C ILE A 36 6.11 -7.50 -2.52
N ILE A 37 5.82 -8.58 -1.79
CA ILE A 37 6.79 -9.18 -0.85
C ILE A 37 7.98 -9.81 -1.57
N VAL A 38 7.80 -10.36 -2.78
CA VAL A 38 8.89 -10.83 -3.65
C VAL A 38 9.79 -9.67 -4.09
N ALA A 39 9.18 -8.58 -4.56
CA ALA A 39 9.90 -7.37 -4.95
C ALA A 39 10.68 -6.78 -3.77
N GLN A 40 10.03 -6.64 -2.62
CA GLN A 40 10.60 -6.14 -1.37
C GLN A 40 11.78 -7.00 -0.91
N SER A 41 11.61 -8.33 -0.86
CA SER A 41 12.65 -9.24 -0.41
C SER A 41 13.92 -9.12 -1.26
N ASN A 42 13.78 -9.03 -2.58
CA ASN A 42 14.92 -8.82 -3.48
C ASN A 42 15.55 -7.43 -3.32
N ALA A 43 14.75 -6.37 -3.14
CA ALA A 43 15.26 -5.04 -2.88
C ALA A 43 16.16 -5.01 -1.63
N PHE A 44 15.77 -5.75 -0.58
CA PHE A 44 16.55 -5.91 0.66
C PHE A 44 17.65 -7.00 0.58
N GLY A 45 17.95 -7.50 -0.62
CA GLY A 45 19.10 -8.36 -0.90
C GLY A 45 18.86 -9.86 -0.78
N ALA A 46 17.62 -10.32 -0.63
CA ALA A 46 17.33 -11.75 -0.72
C ALA A 46 17.62 -12.27 -2.13
N ALA A 47 18.50 -13.27 -2.23
CA ALA A 47 18.91 -13.86 -3.50
C ALA A 47 18.76 -15.39 -3.55
N GLY A 48 18.30 -16.03 -2.47
CA GLY A 48 18.13 -17.49 -2.35
C GLY A 48 16.88 -18.04 -3.03
N PHE A 49 16.48 -17.48 -4.17
CA PHE A 49 15.33 -17.94 -4.96
C PHE A 49 15.53 -17.67 -6.46
N ASP A 50 14.76 -18.34 -7.31
CA ASP A 50 14.79 -18.16 -8.76
C ASP A 50 14.19 -16.81 -9.16
N ARG A 51 15.07 -15.79 -9.21
CA ARG A 51 14.68 -14.42 -9.50
C ARG A 51 14.19 -14.21 -10.93
N GLN A 52 14.70 -14.97 -11.89
CA GLN A 52 14.28 -14.87 -13.29
C GLN A 52 12.87 -15.44 -13.46
N LYS A 53 12.60 -16.58 -12.83
CA LYS A 53 11.26 -17.16 -12.86
C LYS A 53 10.24 -16.30 -12.13
N ALA A 54 10.57 -15.77 -10.95
CA ALA A 54 9.73 -14.80 -10.26
C ALA A 54 9.44 -13.57 -11.14
N ARG A 55 10.45 -13.04 -11.86
CA ARG A 55 10.26 -11.92 -12.80
C ARG A 55 9.24 -12.25 -13.88
N LYS A 56 9.33 -13.44 -14.46
CA LYS A 56 8.38 -13.91 -15.48
C LYS A 56 6.96 -14.01 -14.91
N ILE A 57 6.78 -14.68 -13.76
CA ILE A 57 5.47 -14.85 -13.09
C ILE A 57 4.81 -13.50 -12.82
N MET A 58 5.55 -12.54 -12.25
CA MET A 58 5.03 -11.21 -11.90
C MET A 58 4.60 -10.43 -13.15
N LEU A 59 5.38 -10.49 -14.23
CA LEU A 59 5.04 -9.82 -15.50
C LEU A 59 3.87 -10.52 -16.20
N ASP A 60 3.83 -11.85 -16.22
CA ASP A 60 2.71 -12.59 -16.79
C ASP A 60 1.40 -12.24 -16.07
N THR A 61 1.45 -12.11 -14.74
CA THR A 61 0.31 -11.69 -13.92
C THR A 61 -0.10 -10.25 -14.22
N ALA A 62 0.84 -9.31 -14.15
CA ALA A 62 0.57 -7.88 -14.33
C ALA A 62 0.04 -7.53 -15.74
N PHE A 63 0.32 -8.36 -16.75
CA PHE A 63 -0.14 -8.17 -18.13
C PHE A 63 -1.26 -9.14 -18.55
N GLY A 64 -1.83 -9.90 -17.62
CA GLY A 64 -2.98 -10.76 -17.90
C GLY A 64 -2.67 -12.02 -18.72
N ARG A 65 -1.39 -12.39 -18.84
CA ARG A 65 -0.95 -13.63 -19.53
C ARG A 65 -1.23 -14.88 -18.69
N ALA A 66 -1.12 -14.76 -17.36
CA ALA A 66 -1.49 -15.80 -16.41
C ALA A 66 -2.02 -15.16 -15.12
N THR A 67 -3.30 -15.36 -14.81
CA THR A 67 -3.97 -14.71 -13.67
C THR A 67 -4.77 -15.68 -12.82
N ARG A 68 -4.61 -17.00 -13.00
CA ARG A 68 -5.33 -17.99 -12.20
C ARG A 68 -4.37 -18.82 -11.37
N CYS A 69 -4.62 -18.83 -10.06
CA CYS A 69 -4.00 -19.75 -9.13
C CYS A 69 -5.08 -20.70 -8.62
N ARG A 70 -5.08 -21.95 -9.12
CA ARG A 70 -6.13 -22.95 -8.89
C ARG A 70 -7.50 -22.41 -9.33
N THR A 71 -8.44 -22.26 -8.40
CA THR A 71 -9.80 -21.76 -8.64
C THR A 71 -9.92 -20.25 -8.49
N THR A 72 -8.85 -19.57 -8.06
CA THR A 72 -8.85 -18.16 -7.70
C THR A 72 -8.26 -17.34 -8.83
N THR A 73 -8.89 -16.22 -9.15
CA THR A 73 -8.42 -15.27 -10.16
C THR A 73 -7.70 -14.13 -9.45
N ASN A 74 -6.41 -14.00 -9.71
CA ASN A 74 -5.62 -12.86 -9.32
C ASN A 74 -5.94 -11.66 -10.19
N LEU A 75 -5.85 -10.49 -9.57
CA LEU A 75 -6.14 -9.22 -10.19
C LEU A 75 -7.49 -9.22 -10.97
N PRO A 76 -8.65 -9.48 -10.32
CA PRO A 76 -9.95 -9.36 -10.99
C PRO A 76 -10.12 -7.98 -11.66
N GLY A 77 -10.83 -7.92 -12.78
CA GLY A 77 -11.03 -6.67 -13.51
C GLY A 77 -9.78 -6.10 -14.21
N LEU A 78 -8.64 -6.81 -14.22
CA LEU A 78 -7.37 -6.34 -14.81
C LEU A 78 -7.50 -5.81 -16.25
N THR A 79 -8.31 -6.46 -17.10
CA THR A 79 -8.56 -5.98 -18.46
C THR A 79 -9.11 -4.55 -18.46
N GLY A 80 -10.11 -4.28 -17.62
CA GLY A 80 -10.67 -2.93 -17.46
C GLY A 80 -9.66 -1.95 -16.87
N TYR A 81 -8.86 -2.36 -15.89
CA TYR A 81 -7.78 -1.53 -15.34
C TYR A 81 -6.75 -1.11 -16.39
N ILE A 82 -6.35 -2.04 -17.29
CA ILE A 82 -5.42 -1.77 -18.38
C ILE A 82 -6.03 -0.82 -19.42
N GLU A 83 -7.29 -1.05 -19.80
CA GLU A 83 -7.98 -0.27 -20.84
C GLU A 83 -8.35 1.14 -20.38
N LEU A 84 -8.88 1.27 -19.15
CA LEU A 84 -9.42 2.52 -18.62
C LEU A 84 -8.39 3.32 -17.82
N GLY A 85 -7.32 2.67 -17.36
CA GLY A 85 -6.38 3.25 -16.41
C GLY A 85 -6.91 3.31 -14.97
N TYR A 86 -8.02 2.62 -14.67
CA TYR A 86 -8.55 2.45 -13.31
C TYR A 86 -9.52 1.26 -13.28
N LEU A 87 -9.73 0.67 -12.10
CA LEU A 87 -10.82 -0.29 -11.90
C LEU A 87 -12.13 0.47 -11.78
N ALA A 88 -13.06 0.20 -12.70
CA ALA A 88 -14.39 0.79 -12.66
C ALA A 88 -15.28 0.10 -11.60
N LYS A 89 -16.12 0.88 -10.90
CA LYS A 89 -17.16 0.32 -10.03
C LYS A 89 -18.06 -0.64 -10.83
N GLY A 90 -18.22 -1.87 -10.32
CA GLY A 90 -18.94 -2.94 -11.01
C GLY A 90 -18.22 -3.52 -12.24
N GLY A 91 -16.95 -3.19 -12.44
CA GLY A 91 -16.13 -3.58 -13.60
C GLY A 91 -15.45 -4.96 -13.49
N GLY A 92 -15.93 -5.83 -12.60
CA GLY A 92 -15.39 -7.18 -12.40
C GLY A 92 -14.48 -7.35 -11.18
N GLU A 93 -14.20 -6.27 -10.45
CA GLU A 93 -13.63 -6.31 -9.10
C GLU A 93 -14.62 -5.70 -8.10
N TYR A 94 -14.80 -6.36 -6.96
CA TYR A 94 -15.59 -5.83 -5.86
C TYR A 94 -14.74 -4.84 -5.07
N GLN A 95 -15.30 -3.68 -4.70
CA GLN A 95 -14.53 -2.61 -4.03
C GLN A 95 -13.38 -2.09 -4.90
N ALA A 96 -13.71 -1.85 -6.17
CA ALA A 96 -12.79 -1.47 -7.23
C ALA A 96 -11.91 -0.27 -6.87
N THR A 97 -12.49 0.72 -6.17
CA THR A 97 -11.80 1.95 -5.79
C THR A 97 -10.63 1.70 -4.84
N SER A 98 -10.83 0.91 -3.77
CA SER A 98 -9.72 0.52 -2.88
C SER A 98 -8.72 -0.39 -3.59
N THR A 99 -9.20 -1.40 -4.33
CA THR A 99 -8.34 -2.39 -4.99
C THR A 99 -7.42 -1.74 -6.03
N ASN A 100 -7.87 -0.67 -6.68
CA ASN A 100 -7.06 0.09 -7.63
C ASN A 100 -5.76 0.63 -7.01
N MET A 101 -5.81 1.03 -5.74
CA MET A 101 -4.66 1.56 -5.00
C MET A 101 -3.62 0.47 -4.72
N GLU A 102 -4.08 -0.76 -4.51
CA GLU A 102 -3.23 -1.93 -4.38
C GLU A 102 -2.60 -2.31 -5.72
N TYR A 103 -3.36 -2.28 -6.81
CA TYR A 103 -2.82 -2.56 -8.15
C TYR A 103 -1.76 -1.54 -8.55
N ALA A 104 -1.96 -0.27 -8.22
CA ALA A 104 -0.97 0.77 -8.42
C ALA A 104 0.34 0.48 -7.65
N SER A 105 0.22 0.00 -6.41
CA SER A 105 1.37 -0.38 -5.57
C SER A 105 2.08 -1.64 -6.09
N THR A 106 1.32 -2.65 -6.53
CA THR A 106 1.85 -3.85 -7.19
C THR A 106 2.59 -3.47 -8.48
N ASP A 107 2.00 -2.62 -9.33
CA ASP A 107 2.64 -2.14 -10.56
C ASP A 107 3.99 -1.48 -10.30
N PHE A 108 4.06 -0.61 -9.28
CA PHE A 108 5.30 0.01 -8.86
C PHE A 108 6.31 -1.06 -8.40
N ALA A 109 5.92 -1.95 -7.50
CA ALA A 109 6.81 -2.98 -6.95
C ALA A 109 7.36 -3.93 -8.04
N VAL A 110 6.49 -4.41 -8.93
CA VAL A 110 6.86 -5.27 -10.06
C VAL A 110 7.75 -4.53 -11.04
N SER A 111 7.47 -3.25 -11.34
CA SER A 111 8.34 -2.42 -12.16
C SER A 111 9.76 -2.32 -11.60
N ARG A 112 9.90 -2.05 -10.30
CA ARG A 112 11.19 -1.95 -9.61
C ARG A 112 11.94 -3.27 -9.66
N TYR A 113 11.25 -4.36 -9.34
CA TYR A 113 11.83 -5.71 -9.38
C TYR A 113 12.31 -6.09 -10.78
N ALA A 114 11.42 -5.98 -11.79
CA ALA A 114 11.71 -6.39 -13.16
C ALA A 114 12.79 -5.52 -13.84
N SER A 115 12.96 -4.27 -13.40
CA SER A 115 14.04 -3.38 -13.86
C SER A 115 15.40 -3.75 -13.26
N GLY A 116 15.43 -4.31 -12.05
CA GLY A 116 16.66 -4.71 -11.35
C GLY A 116 17.22 -6.08 -11.76
N ILE A 117 16.46 -6.86 -12.54
CA ILE A 117 16.81 -8.21 -12.98
C ILE A 117 16.97 -8.21 -14.50
N ALA A 118 18.16 -8.57 -14.98
CA ALA A 118 18.45 -8.62 -16.42
C ALA A 118 17.50 -9.59 -17.14
N ALA A 119 16.98 -9.20 -18.30
CA ALA A 119 16.18 -10.10 -19.14
C ALA A 119 17.11 -11.11 -19.83
N THR A 120 17.33 -12.26 -19.19
CA THR A 120 18.23 -13.31 -19.72
C THR A 120 17.48 -14.46 -20.39
N ASP A 121 16.15 -14.50 -20.30
CA ASP A 121 15.30 -15.52 -20.93
C ASP A 121 14.81 -15.01 -22.30
N PRO A 122 15.12 -15.69 -23.41
CA PRO A 122 14.63 -15.33 -24.74
C PRO A 122 13.10 -15.34 -24.88
N GLN A 123 12.36 -16.10 -24.05
CA GLN A 123 10.89 -16.05 -24.01
C GLN A 123 10.37 -14.79 -23.30
N ILE A 124 11.22 -14.13 -22.52
CA ILE A 124 11.08 -12.71 -22.16
C ILE A 124 11.60 -11.90 -23.36
N VAL A 125 10.93 -12.07 -24.51
CA VAL A 125 11.39 -11.55 -25.80
C VAL A 125 11.51 -10.02 -25.72
N ALA A 126 12.75 -9.54 -25.74
CA ALA A 126 13.08 -8.26 -26.36
C ALA A 126 12.60 -8.33 -27.82
N GLY A 127 11.42 -7.78 -28.11
CA GLY A 127 10.84 -7.82 -29.47
C GLY A 127 9.36 -7.49 -29.61
N ALA A 128 8.58 -7.40 -28.53
CA ALA A 128 7.28 -6.71 -28.53
C ALA A 128 7.08 -5.79 -27.31
N ALA A 129 7.80 -6.04 -26.21
CA ALA A 129 7.54 -5.41 -24.91
C ALA A 129 8.82 -5.01 -24.15
N ALA A 130 9.83 -4.46 -24.84
CA ALA A 130 11.08 -3.99 -24.24
C ALA A 130 10.89 -2.90 -23.15
N ASP A 131 9.67 -2.39 -22.99
CA ASP A 131 9.29 -1.36 -22.03
C ASP A 131 8.30 -1.85 -20.94
N GLU A 132 8.04 -3.15 -20.75
CA GLU A 132 7.10 -3.63 -19.70
C GLU A 132 7.35 -3.02 -18.30
N PRO A 133 8.59 -3.00 -17.76
CA PRO A 133 8.84 -2.35 -16.48
C PRO A 133 8.52 -0.84 -16.50
N LYS A 134 8.77 -0.15 -17.62
CA LYS A 134 8.43 1.28 -17.77
C LYS A 134 6.92 1.49 -17.89
N THR A 135 6.22 0.60 -18.58
CA THR A 135 4.75 0.59 -18.66
C THR A 135 4.15 0.41 -17.28
N LEU A 136 4.64 -0.54 -16.47
CA LEU A 136 4.20 -0.73 -15.09
C LEU A 136 4.54 0.48 -14.22
N MET A 137 5.72 1.10 -14.38
CA MET A 137 6.04 2.36 -13.68
C MET A 137 5.02 3.46 -14.02
N LYS A 138 4.67 3.63 -15.29
CA LYS A 138 3.64 4.59 -15.72
C LYS A 138 2.26 4.21 -15.18
N ARG A 139 1.88 2.93 -15.26
CA ARG A 139 0.59 2.39 -14.81
C ARG A 139 0.44 2.50 -13.29
N SER A 140 1.52 2.47 -12.53
CA SER A 140 1.50 2.73 -11.08
C SER A 140 0.96 4.13 -10.73
N GLY A 141 0.96 5.09 -11.67
CA GLY A 141 0.33 6.40 -11.50
C GLY A 141 -1.21 6.40 -11.64
N ASN A 142 -1.83 5.27 -11.97
CA ASN A 142 -3.28 5.14 -12.16
C ASN A 142 -4.09 5.41 -10.88
N TRP A 143 -3.48 5.40 -9.70
CA TRP A 143 -4.11 5.85 -8.45
C TRP A 143 -4.76 7.23 -8.61
N ALA A 144 -4.15 8.10 -9.43
CA ALA A 144 -4.58 9.47 -9.62
C ALA A 144 -5.87 9.61 -10.47
N ASN A 145 -6.29 8.54 -11.17
CA ASN A 145 -7.48 8.51 -12.02
C ASN A 145 -8.79 8.37 -11.24
N LEU A 146 -8.69 8.12 -9.92
CA LEU A 146 -9.81 8.04 -8.98
C LEU A 146 -9.95 9.29 -8.10
N PHE A 147 -9.23 10.37 -8.44
CA PHE A 147 -9.46 11.69 -7.88
C PHE A 147 -10.33 12.51 -8.83
N ASN A 148 -11.56 12.78 -8.42
CA ASN A 148 -12.51 13.55 -9.21
C ASN A 148 -12.05 15.01 -9.34
N PRO A 149 -11.72 15.49 -10.56
CA PRO A 149 -11.31 16.89 -10.74
C PRO A 149 -12.44 17.88 -10.45
N ASN A 150 -13.70 17.42 -10.50
CA ASN A 150 -14.91 18.21 -10.25
C ASN A 150 -15.52 17.94 -8.87
N TRP A 151 -14.71 17.48 -7.90
CA TRP A 151 -15.18 17.12 -6.55
C TRP A 151 -16.00 18.23 -5.86
N ARG A 152 -15.75 19.51 -6.16
CA ARG A 152 -16.52 20.64 -5.61
C ARG A 152 -17.99 20.65 -6.03
N SER A 153 -18.30 20.04 -7.17
CA SER A 153 -19.67 19.91 -7.67
C SER A 153 -20.38 18.69 -7.10
N VAL A 154 -19.68 17.83 -6.35
CA VAL A 154 -20.26 16.66 -5.71
C VAL A 154 -20.96 17.12 -4.43
N ALA A 155 -22.27 16.91 -4.37
CA ALA A 155 -23.09 17.33 -3.25
C ALA A 155 -22.56 16.77 -1.92
N GLY A 156 -22.34 17.66 -0.95
CA GLY A 156 -21.89 17.31 0.40
C GLY A 156 -20.41 16.96 0.51
N GLN A 157 -19.62 16.94 -0.57
CA GLN A 157 -18.19 16.63 -0.53
C GLN A 157 -17.37 17.84 -0.08
N PRO A 158 -16.71 17.79 1.09
CA PRO A 158 -16.00 18.94 1.65
C PRO A 158 -14.58 19.13 1.08
N TYR A 159 -13.96 18.07 0.54
CA TYR A 159 -12.57 18.06 0.09
C TYR A 159 -12.34 16.98 -1.00
N PRO A 160 -11.25 17.07 -1.80
CA PRO A 160 -10.92 16.03 -2.76
C PRO A 160 -10.55 14.75 -2.01
N GLN A 161 -11.09 13.60 -2.40
CA GLN A 161 -10.70 12.30 -1.86
C GLN A 161 -10.83 11.25 -2.96
N LEU A 162 -10.36 10.04 -2.69
CA LEU A 162 -10.58 8.90 -3.56
C LEU A 162 -12.10 8.71 -3.77
N GLN A 163 -12.55 8.54 -5.01
CA GLN A 163 -13.97 8.47 -5.35
C GLN A 163 -14.23 7.36 -6.39
N PRO A 164 -15.31 6.57 -6.26
CA PRO A 164 -15.62 5.54 -7.24
C PRO A 164 -15.91 6.13 -8.60
N ARG A 165 -15.47 5.42 -9.63
CA ARG A 165 -15.63 5.83 -11.03
C ARG A 165 -16.22 4.69 -11.83
N ASN A 166 -17.26 4.99 -12.61
CA ASN A 166 -17.98 4.01 -13.43
C ASN A 166 -17.24 3.79 -14.76
N LYS A 167 -17.60 2.71 -15.46
CA LYS A 167 -16.98 2.34 -16.75
C LYS A 167 -17.13 3.42 -17.84
N ASP A 168 -18.21 4.20 -17.80
CA ASP A 168 -18.47 5.32 -18.71
C ASP A 168 -17.72 6.61 -18.32
N GLY A 169 -16.91 6.56 -17.24
CA GLY A 169 -16.14 7.69 -16.73
C GLY A 169 -16.89 8.60 -15.78
N THR A 170 -18.19 8.38 -15.52
CA THR A 170 -18.97 9.10 -14.52
C THR A 170 -18.52 8.76 -13.10
N TRP A 171 -18.75 9.66 -12.13
CA TRP A 171 -18.31 9.51 -10.75
C TRP A 171 -19.46 9.06 -9.85
N GLY A 172 -19.17 8.22 -8.85
CA GLY A 172 -20.09 7.86 -7.79
C GLY A 172 -20.38 9.03 -6.84
N PRO A 173 -21.39 8.93 -5.96
CA PRO A 173 -21.69 9.99 -4.99
C PRO A 173 -20.59 10.10 -3.92
N TYR A 174 -20.60 11.20 -3.16
CA TYR A 174 -19.78 11.31 -1.95
C TYR A 174 -20.37 10.43 -0.83
N LEU A 175 -19.52 9.60 -0.24
CA LEU A 175 -19.87 8.72 0.87
C LEU A 175 -18.96 9.07 2.07
N PRO A 176 -19.44 9.85 3.04
CA PRO A 176 -18.60 10.35 4.14
C PRO A 176 -18.24 9.26 5.15
N VAL A 177 -19.14 8.29 5.36
CA VAL A 177 -18.90 7.03 6.07
C VAL A 177 -18.79 5.92 5.07
N SER A 178 -18.12 4.86 5.49
CA SER A 178 -18.24 3.62 4.79
C SER A 178 -19.56 2.89 5.05
N THR A 179 -20.05 2.25 4.01
CA THR A 179 -21.21 1.36 3.99
C THR A 179 -20.79 0.07 3.29
N TRP A 180 -21.56 -1.01 3.44
CA TRP A 180 -21.24 -2.29 2.79
C TRP A 180 -21.09 -2.20 1.25
N ASP A 181 -21.62 -1.15 0.61
CA ASP A 181 -21.60 -0.94 -0.83
C ASP A 181 -20.79 0.31 -1.27
N ASN A 182 -19.87 0.78 -0.42
CA ASN A 182 -19.13 2.03 -0.68
C ASN A 182 -17.94 1.89 -1.63
N ASP A 183 -17.65 0.71 -2.16
CA ASP A 183 -16.53 0.42 -3.08
C ASP A 183 -15.12 0.48 -2.45
N TYR A 184 -15.04 0.39 -1.11
CA TYR A 184 -13.77 0.30 -0.35
C TYR A 184 -13.74 -0.97 0.49
N ARG A 185 -12.61 -1.70 0.50
CA ARG A 185 -12.38 -2.91 1.30
C ARG A 185 -11.89 -2.54 2.69
N GLU A 186 -12.62 -2.91 3.72
CA GLU A 186 -12.15 -2.77 5.12
C GLU A 186 -11.75 -1.34 5.49
N GLY A 187 -12.43 -0.35 4.89
CA GLY A 187 -12.19 1.06 5.18
C GLY A 187 -13.12 2.02 4.43
N ASN A 188 -12.76 3.30 4.40
CA ASN A 188 -13.43 4.38 3.65
C ASN A 188 -12.53 5.01 2.59
N ALA A 189 -13.15 5.89 1.80
CA ALA A 189 -12.50 6.81 0.90
C ALA A 189 -11.32 7.57 1.51
N GLU A 190 -11.46 8.06 2.74
CA GLU A 190 -10.42 8.85 3.40
C GLU A 190 -9.21 7.98 3.74
N GLN A 191 -9.43 6.81 4.33
CA GLN A 191 -8.38 5.84 4.67
C GLN A 191 -7.59 5.40 3.43
N TYR A 192 -8.26 5.03 2.33
CA TYR A 192 -7.58 4.65 1.09
C TYR A 192 -6.97 5.82 0.32
N THR A 193 -7.39 7.07 0.57
CA THR A 193 -6.79 8.25 -0.06
C THR A 193 -5.28 8.35 0.24
N PHE A 194 -4.88 7.90 1.43
CA PHE A 194 -3.49 7.95 1.88
C PHE A 194 -2.64 6.75 1.44
N MET A 195 -3.23 5.74 0.79
CA MET A 195 -2.55 4.49 0.41
C MET A 195 -1.84 4.60 -0.95
N VAL A 196 -0.90 5.55 -1.06
CA VAL A 196 -0.06 5.79 -2.26
C VAL A 196 1.42 5.87 -1.85
N PRO A 197 2.04 4.78 -1.36
CA PRO A 197 3.39 4.84 -0.81
C PRO A 197 4.46 5.22 -1.82
N HIS A 198 4.27 4.90 -3.10
CA HIS A 198 5.25 5.15 -4.16
C HIS A 198 5.19 6.57 -4.73
N ASP A 199 4.17 7.36 -4.42
CA ASP A 199 4.03 8.76 -4.87
C ASP A 199 3.35 9.64 -3.80
N ILE A 200 3.93 9.66 -2.60
CA ILE A 200 3.40 10.41 -1.45
C ILE A 200 3.24 11.91 -1.77
N ARG A 201 4.21 12.51 -2.47
CA ARG A 201 4.14 13.94 -2.85
C ARG A 201 3.06 14.21 -3.89
N GLY A 202 2.90 13.34 -4.89
CA GLY A 202 1.82 13.45 -5.86
C GLY A 202 0.45 13.32 -5.18
N MET A 203 0.32 12.36 -4.25
CA MET A 203 -0.89 12.18 -3.45
C MET A 203 -1.21 13.42 -2.61
N LEU A 204 -0.24 13.96 -1.86
CA LEU A 204 -0.41 15.20 -1.07
C LEU A 204 -0.85 16.38 -1.96
N ALA A 205 -0.31 16.49 -3.18
CA ALA A 205 -0.70 17.51 -4.14
C ALA A 205 -2.14 17.38 -4.65
N ARG A 206 -2.80 16.22 -4.49
CA ARG A 206 -4.22 16.01 -4.79
C ARG A 206 -5.15 16.35 -3.64
N LEU A 207 -4.64 16.59 -2.42
CA LEU A 207 -5.46 16.87 -1.23
C LEU A 207 -5.82 18.36 -1.06
N VAL A 208 -5.47 19.20 -2.04
CA VAL A 208 -5.56 20.66 -1.97
C VAL A 208 -7.01 21.15 -2.05
N ILE A 209 -7.39 22.00 -1.10
CA ILE A 209 -8.72 22.62 -1.00
C ILE A 209 -8.68 24.07 -1.48
N ASP A 210 -7.60 24.83 -1.29
CA ASP A 210 -7.45 26.18 -1.84
C ASP A 210 -6.48 26.16 -3.03
N THR A 211 -7.01 26.34 -4.24
CA THR A 211 -6.21 26.31 -5.48
C THR A 211 -5.59 27.66 -5.83
N ASP A 212 -5.70 28.68 -4.98
CA ASP A 212 -4.95 29.91 -5.17
C ASP A 212 -3.45 29.58 -5.16
N LYS A 213 -2.83 29.66 -6.35
CA LYS A 213 -1.46 29.23 -6.66
C LYS A 213 -0.36 29.87 -5.80
N ASN A 214 -0.72 30.79 -4.91
CA ASN A 214 0.17 31.57 -4.05
C ASN A 214 0.20 31.09 -2.59
N LYS A 215 -0.63 30.11 -2.20
CA LYS A 215 -0.58 29.49 -0.86
C LYS A 215 -0.17 28.04 -1.05
N GLY A 216 1.03 27.68 -0.59
CA GLY A 216 1.61 26.34 -0.80
C GLY A 216 0.61 25.21 -0.52
N THR A 217 0.48 24.30 -1.48
CA THR A 217 -0.45 23.15 -1.48
C THR A 217 -0.19 22.15 -0.35
N GLU A 218 1.02 22.17 0.20
CA GLU A 218 1.45 21.29 1.29
C GLU A 218 0.64 21.53 2.58
N LYS A 219 0.25 22.79 2.86
CA LYS A 219 -0.46 23.13 4.10
C LYS A 219 -1.81 22.41 4.20
N ASP A 220 -2.53 22.28 3.09
CA ASP A 220 -3.82 21.59 3.05
C ASP A 220 -3.64 20.08 3.27
N GLY A 221 -2.61 19.48 2.66
CA GLY A 221 -2.26 18.07 2.89
C GLY A 221 -1.90 17.79 4.35
N ILE A 222 -1.07 18.66 4.96
CA ILE A 222 -0.72 18.57 6.39
C ILE A 222 -1.97 18.75 7.27
N ALA A 223 -2.81 19.75 6.99
CA ALA A 223 -4.03 19.99 7.77
C ALA A 223 -5.00 18.81 7.69
N ARG A 224 -5.08 18.17 6.52
CA ARG A 224 -5.89 16.96 6.34
C ARG A 224 -5.33 15.77 7.12
N LEU A 225 -4.02 15.56 7.08
CA LEU A 225 -3.37 14.54 7.92
C LEU A 225 -3.60 14.85 9.42
N ASP A 226 -3.47 16.12 9.84
CA ASP A 226 -3.67 16.53 11.24
C ASP A 226 -5.09 16.22 11.70
N GLU A 227 -6.08 16.49 10.86
CA GLU A 227 -7.47 16.13 11.14
C GLU A 227 -7.64 14.61 11.16
N PHE A 228 -7.18 13.91 10.13
CA PHE A 228 -7.33 12.46 9.98
C PHE A 228 -6.78 11.67 11.18
N THR A 229 -5.67 12.12 11.78
CA THR A 229 -4.97 11.42 12.87
C THR A 229 -5.32 11.90 14.28
N LYS A 230 -6.39 12.70 14.45
CA LYS A 230 -6.92 13.07 15.78
C LYS A 230 -7.38 11.85 16.57
N ASN A 231 -8.19 11.00 15.94
CA ASN A 231 -8.55 9.68 16.46
C ASN A 231 -7.74 8.64 15.69
N LEU A 232 -7.00 7.80 16.42
CA LEU A 232 -6.05 6.86 15.82
C LEU A 232 -6.71 5.56 15.36
N ASN A 233 -7.90 5.25 15.88
CA ASN A 233 -8.57 3.97 15.67
C ASN A 233 -10.09 4.18 15.51
N GLY A 234 -10.47 5.01 14.53
CA GLY A 234 -11.85 5.36 14.25
C GLY A 234 -12.68 4.22 13.65
N GLY A 235 -12.08 3.12 13.21
CA GLY A 235 -12.83 2.06 12.56
C GLY A 235 -13.41 2.49 11.20
N TRP A 236 -14.32 1.66 10.70
CA TRP A 236 -14.92 1.80 9.36
C TRP A 236 -15.96 2.95 9.26
N SER A 237 -16.74 3.23 10.32
CA SER A 237 -17.93 4.11 10.27
C SER A 237 -17.83 5.42 11.07
N TYR A 238 -16.66 5.77 11.62
CA TYR A 238 -16.53 7.00 12.41
C TYR A 238 -16.74 8.27 11.58
N GLN A 239 -17.31 9.31 12.20
CA GLN A 239 -17.61 10.58 11.54
C GLN A 239 -17.04 11.81 12.24
N PRO A 240 -16.38 12.72 11.51
CA PRO A 240 -15.90 12.54 10.12
C PRO A 240 -14.83 11.44 10.06
N ALA A 241 -14.61 10.79 8.91
CA ALA A 241 -13.68 9.66 8.77
C ALA A 241 -12.29 9.96 9.39
N ARG A 242 -11.72 8.96 10.08
CA ARG A 242 -10.44 9.06 10.81
C ARG A 242 -9.54 7.88 10.48
N MET A 243 -8.29 8.00 10.90
CA MET A 243 -7.33 6.91 10.84
C MET A 243 -7.89 5.69 11.56
N TRP A 244 -7.63 4.53 10.98
CA TRP A 244 -7.92 3.23 11.58
C TRP A 244 -6.61 2.45 11.62
N ILE A 245 -5.81 2.64 12.66
CA ILE A 245 -4.53 1.93 12.80
C ILE A 245 -4.71 0.46 13.17
N GLY A 246 -5.89 0.07 13.65
CA GLY A 246 -6.29 -1.31 13.84
C GLY A 246 -6.57 -2.09 12.56
N ASN A 247 -6.29 -1.53 11.37
CA ASN A 247 -6.47 -2.18 10.07
C ASN A 247 -5.40 -1.76 9.05
N GLU A 248 -5.05 -2.65 8.11
CA GLU A 248 -3.90 -2.54 7.19
C GLU A 248 -3.87 -1.27 6.33
N PRO A 249 -5.00 -0.77 5.77
CA PRO A 249 -4.97 0.45 4.95
C PRO A 249 -4.45 1.68 5.72
N GLY A 250 -4.52 1.65 7.06
CA GLY A 250 -4.03 2.70 7.94
C GLY A 250 -2.53 2.67 8.19
N PHE A 251 -1.83 1.56 7.94
CA PHE A 251 -0.48 1.33 8.46
C PHE A 251 0.56 2.32 7.93
N LEU A 252 0.47 2.77 6.68
CA LEU A 252 1.49 3.66 6.08
C LEU A 252 1.31 5.14 6.53
N THR A 253 0.09 5.50 6.92
CA THR A 253 -0.30 6.89 7.26
C THR A 253 0.65 7.61 8.23
N PRO A 254 1.16 6.99 9.31
CA PRO A 254 1.94 7.70 10.32
C PRO A 254 3.24 8.32 9.79
N TRP A 255 3.81 7.74 8.74
CA TRP A 255 5.10 8.16 8.18
C TRP A 255 4.98 9.18 7.05
N LEU A 256 3.77 9.51 6.60
CA LEU A 256 3.55 10.46 5.51
C LEU A 256 4.09 11.87 5.81
N TYR A 257 4.11 12.30 7.08
CA TYR A 257 4.67 13.61 7.44
C TYR A 257 6.17 13.73 7.11
N ASN A 258 6.91 12.62 6.99
CA ASN A 258 8.32 12.63 6.58
C ASN A 258 8.53 13.20 5.17
N TRP A 259 7.50 13.21 4.32
CA TRP A 259 7.52 13.81 2.99
C TRP A 259 7.02 15.26 2.95
N THR A 260 6.77 15.85 4.12
CA THR A 260 6.30 17.23 4.29
C THR A 260 7.35 18.09 4.98
N SER A 261 7.10 19.39 5.09
CA SER A 261 7.85 20.33 5.93
C SER A 261 7.74 20.08 7.44
N GLN A 262 6.94 19.10 7.89
CA GLN A 262 6.68 18.83 9.30
C GLN A 262 6.96 17.37 9.73
N PRO A 263 8.16 16.81 9.44
CA PRO A 263 8.50 15.41 9.77
C PRO A 263 8.48 15.11 11.27
N TYR A 264 8.62 16.12 12.13
CA TYR A 264 8.49 15.96 13.59
C TYR A 264 7.10 15.42 14.00
N LYS A 265 6.07 15.60 13.18
CA LYS A 265 4.74 15.04 13.42
C LYS A 265 4.70 13.52 13.27
N THR A 266 5.50 12.91 12.39
CA THR A 266 5.64 11.44 12.35
C THR A 266 6.17 10.92 13.68
N GLN A 267 7.17 11.58 14.28
CA GLN A 267 7.72 11.17 15.57
C GLN A 267 6.66 11.20 16.69
N ALA A 268 5.88 12.29 16.76
CA ALA A 268 4.80 12.43 17.73
C ALA A 268 3.65 11.44 17.49
N LEU A 269 3.25 11.24 16.23
CA LEU A 269 2.14 10.36 15.89
C LEU A 269 2.47 8.89 16.13
N VAL A 270 3.65 8.42 15.73
CA VAL A 270 4.04 7.02 15.97
C VAL A 270 4.17 6.75 17.48
N ARG A 271 4.69 7.70 18.27
CA ARG A 271 4.68 7.62 19.74
C ARG A 271 3.27 7.43 20.28
N ARG A 272 2.34 8.31 19.88
CA ARG A 272 0.93 8.20 20.28
C ARG A 272 0.30 6.87 19.90
N ILE A 273 0.57 6.35 18.70
CA ILE A 273 0.07 5.05 18.28
C ILE A 273 0.58 3.94 19.21
N VAL A 274 1.89 3.88 19.44
CA VAL A 274 2.49 2.86 20.31
C VAL A 274 1.94 2.95 21.74
N ASP A 275 1.80 4.15 22.29
CA ASP A 275 1.40 4.35 23.69
C ASP A 275 -0.12 4.26 23.92
N GLU A 276 -0.94 4.72 22.97
CA GLU A 276 -2.40 4.79 23.12
C GLU A 276 -3.13 3.56 22.56
N GLN A 277 -2.54 2.86 21.60
CA GLN A 277 -3.24 1.82 20.82
C GLN A 277 -2.74 0.40 21.13
N PHE A 278 -1.58 0.25 21.76
CA PHE A 278 -1.04 -1.04 22.17
C PHE A 278 -0.96 -1.13 23.70
N ALA A 279 -1.34 -2.28 24.25
CA ALA A 279 -1.27 -2.54 25.69
C ALA A 279 -0.79 -3.95 26.00
N VAL A 280 -0.23 -4.15 27.19
CA VAL A 280 0.17 -5.47 27.69
C VAL A 280 -1.03 -6.13 28.37
N SER A 281 -2.04 -6.50 27.58
CA SER A 281 -3.24 -7.19 28.03
C SER A 281 -3.75 -8.16 26.96
N PRO A 282 -4.65 -9.12 27.31
CA PRO A 282 -5.26 -10.02 26.32
C PRO A 282 -6.01 -9.29 25.18
N SER A 283 -6.47 -8.06 25.41
CA SER A 283 -7.13 -7.20 24.41
C SER A 283 -6.23 -6.02 24.01
N GLY A 284 -4.92 -6.24 24.01
CA GLY A 284 -3.93 -5.18 23.91
C GLY A 284 -3.57 -4.75 22.48
N LEU A 285 -4.15 -5.39 21.46
CA LEU A 285 -3.99 -4.99 20.07
C LEU A 285 -5.15 -4.09 19.62
N PRO A 286 -4.91 -3.10 18.75
CA PRO A 286 -5.96 -2.19 18.28
C PRO A 286 -6.90 -2.81 17.23
N GLY A 287 -6.59 -4.01 16.76
CA GLY A 287 -7.33 -4.77 15.76
C GLY A 287 -6.83 -6.22 15.71
N ASN A 288 -7.16 -6.93 14.63
CA ASN A 288 -6.62 -8.26 14.38
C ASN A 288 -5.09 -8.19 14.23
N ASP A 289 -4.39 -9.27 14.58
CA ASP A 289 -2.92 -9.31 14.39
C ASP A 289 -2.53 -9.57 12.94
N ASP A 290 -3.42 -10.21 12.17
CA ASP A 290 -3.29 -10.56 10.77
C ASP A 290 -1.91 -11.14 10.43
N GLU A 291 -1.63 -12.27 11.07
CA GLU A 291 -0.40 -13.06 10.90
C GLU A 291 0.90 -12.29 11.22
N GLY A 292 0.80 -11.31 12.13
CA GLY A 292 1.91 -10.49 12.59
C GLY A 292 2.06 -9.16 11.85
N ALA A 293 1.13 -8.80 10.96
CA ALA A 293 1.09 -7.51 10.31
C ALA A 293 0.96 -6.37 11.36
N MET A 294 0.00 -6.49 12.29
CA MET A 294 -0.20 -5.51 13.37
C MET A 294 0.96 -5.49 14.37
N SER A 295 1.41 -6.66 14.82
CA SER A 295 2.61 -6.77 15.64
C SER A 295 3.84 -6.14 14.97
N GLY A 296 3.94 -6.23 13.63
CA GLY A 296 4.94 -5.55 12.83
C GLY A 296 4.88 -4.02 12.96
N VAL A 297 3.68 -3.43 12.95
CA VAL A 297 3.49 -1.98 13.18
C VAL A 297 4.08 -1.56 14.52
N TYR A 298 3.84 -2.33 15.58
CA TYR A 298 4.43 -2.08 16.90
C TYR A 298 5.96 -2.18 16.86
N ILE A 299 6.53 -3.26 16.30
CA ILE A 299 7.98 -3.48 16.29
C ILE A 299 8.69 -2.37 15.50
N TRP A 300 8.20 -2.01 14.33
CA TRP A 300 8.76 -0.90 13.55
C TRP A 300 8.59 0.44 14.28
N GLY A 301 7.40 0.68 14.86
CA GLY A 301 7.13 1.80 15.74
C GLY A 301 8.11 1.90 16.91
N ALA A 302 8.48 0.77 17.50
CA ALA A 302 9.42 0.68 18.61
C ALA A 302 10.88 1.00 18.21
N LEU A 303 11.28 0.58 17.01
CA LEU A 303 12.65 0.67 16.50
C LEU A 303 13.02 2.05 15.93
N GLY A 304 12.05 2.92 15.63
CA GLY A 304 12.33 4.20 14.97
C GLY A 304 12.51 4.11 13.45
N LEU A 305 12.11 2.99 12.85
CA LEU A 305 12.25 2.68 11.42
C LEU A 305 10.94 2.14 10.88
N TYR A 306 10.63 2.39 9.60
CA TYR A 306 9.51 1.71 8.92
C TYR A 306 9.76 1.56 7.42
N PRO A 307 9.51 0.38 6.80
CA PRO A 307 9.69 0.16 5.37
C PRO A 307 8.53 0.76 4.55
N GLU A 308 8.45 2.09 4.53
CA GLU A 308 7.29 2.85 4.03
C GLU A 308 6.95 2.61 2.55
N ILE A 309 7.96 2.49 1.70
CA ILE A 309 7.76 2.34 0.25
C ILE A 309 8.08 0.91 -0.15
N PRO A 310 7.09 0.08 -0.51
CA PRO A 310 7.34 -1.28 -0.95
C PRO A 310 8.25 -1.34 -2.17
N ALA A 311 9.11 -2.37 -2.23
CA ALA A 311 10.17 -2.57 -3.22
C ALA A 311 11.26 -1.48 -3.28
N VAL A 312 11.33 -0.57 -2.31
CA VAL A 312 12.43 0.39 -2.16
C VAL A 312 13.29 -0.01 -0.96
N PRO A 313 14.61 -0.21 -1.13
CA PRO A 313 15.48 -0.64 -0.04
C PRO A 313 15.85 0.55 0.86
N GLY A 314 14.92 0.92 1.74
CA GLY A 314 15.11 2.02 2.68
C GLY A 314 14.05 2.01 3.77
N PHE A 315 14.26 2.87 4.78
CA PHE A 315 13.33 3.03 5.90
C PHE A 315 13.00 4.51 6.07
N ALA A 316 11.72 4.81 6.30
CA ALA A 316 11.30 6.04 6.91
C ALA A 316 11.78 6.07 8.37
N LEU A 317 12.19 7.23 8.86
CA LEU A 317 12.73 7.40 10.21
C LEU A 317 11.71 8.05 11.13
N HIS A 318 11.74 7.66 12.40
CA HIS A 318 11.05 8.31 13.51
C HIS A 318 11.79 8.05 14.82
N SER A 319 11.25 8.52 15.95
CA SER A 319 11.90 8.33 17.26
C SER A 319 11.70 6.89 17.77
N PRO A 320 12.76 6.15 18.12
CA PRO A 320 12.64 4.86 18.79
C PRO A 320 12.07 5.03 20.21
N ILE A 321 11.62 3.92 20.81
CA ILE A 321 11.02 3.90 22.17
C ILE A 321 11.97 3.39 23.25
N PHE A 322 13.02 2.67 22.86
CA PHE A 322 14.05 2.17 23.76
C PHE A 322 15.33 3.01 23.65
N PRO A 323 16.10 3.16 24.75
CA PRO A 323 17.43 3.79 24.69
C PRO A 323 18.40 3.04 23.78
N GLU A 324 18.26 1.71 23.71
CA GLU A 324 19.04 0.84 22.84
C GLU A 324 18.16 -0.32 22.33
N ALA A 325 18.25 -0.61 21.04
CA ALA A 325 17.72 -1.83 20.43
C ALA A 325 18.82 -2.50 19.59
N ARG A 326 18.96 -3.82 19.74
CA ARG A 326 19.97 -4.61 19.01
C ARG A 326 19.30 -5.68 18.16
N ILE A 327 19.47 -5.58 16.86
CA ILE A 327 18.88 -6.50 15.88
C ILE A 327 20.00 -7.40 15.34
N LYS A 328 19.88 -8.71 15.58
CA LYS A 328 20.78 -9.71 14.99
C LYS A 328 20.27 -10.08 13.60
N LEU A 329 21.06 -9.76 12.58
CA LEU A 329 20.75 -10.08 11.20
C LEU A 329 21.06 -11.56 10.88
N GLY A 330 20.45 -12.09 9.82
CA GLY A 330 20.66 -13.47 9.37
C GLY A 330 22.11 -13.80 8.98
N ASN A 331 22.92 -12.79 8.63
CA ASN A 331 24.36 -12.94 8.34
C ASN A 331 25.25 -12.81 9.59
N GLY A 332 24.67 -12.78 10.80
CA GLY A 332 25.38 -12.68 12.06
C GLY A 332 25.80 -11.26 12.46
N LYS A 333 25.66 -10.26 11.59
CA LYS A 333 25.89 -8.85 11.95
C LYS A 333 24.84 -8.37 12.94
N ILE A 334 25.21 -7.38 13.75
CA ILE A 334 24.30 -6.72 14.70
C ILE A 334 24.13 -5.27 14.27
N VAL A 335 22.88 -4.85 14.12
CA VAL A 335 22.52 -3.43 14.01
C VAL A 335 22.13 -2.95 15.39
N THR A 336 22.80 -1.91 15.87
CA THR A 336 22.50 -1.26 17.15
C THR A 336 21.88 0.11 16.87
N ILE A 337 20.66 0.31 17.36
CA ILE A 337 19.94 1.59 17.32
C ILE A 337 20.01 2.18 18.72
N THR A 338 20.51 3.40 18.86
CA THR A 338 20.63 4.11 20.15
C THR A 338 19.88 5.43 20.11
N ALA A 339 19.38 5.85 21.27
CA ALA A 339 18.77 7.15 21.49
C ALA A 339 19.43 7.84 22.69
N ASP A 340 20.20 8.88 22.42
CA ASP A 340 21.05 9.59 23.40
C ASP A 340 20.29 10.21 24.57
N LYS A 341 18.97 10.38 24.44
CA LYS A 341 18.07 10.85 25.48
C LYS A 341 16.91 9.87 25.58
N THR A 342 16.48 9.57 26.81
CA THR A 342 15.23 8.82 27.03
C THR A 342 14.14 9.48 26.19
N PRO A 343 13.47 8.74 25.29
CA PRO A 343 12.40 9.31 24.49
C PRO A 343 11.39 9.99 25.42
N LEU A 344 11.02 11.25 25.12
CA LEU A 344 10.10 12.02 25.94
C LEU A 344 8.83 11.19 26.16
N LYS A 345 8.55 10.89 27.44
CA LYS A 345 7.31 10.23 27.87
C LYS A 345 6.13 11.18 27.78
#